data_AF-A0A5C6YNW3-F1
#
_entry.id   AF-A0A5C6YNW3-F1
#
_cell.length_a   1.000
_cell.length_b   1.000
_cell.length_c   1.000
_cell.angle_alpha   90.00
_cell.angle_beta   90.00
_cell.angle_gamma   90.00
#
_symmetry.space_group_name_H-M   'P 1'
#
loop_
_entity.id
_entity.type
_entity.pdbx_description
1 polymer ?
#
loop_
_entity_poly.entity_id
_entity_poly.type
_entity_poly.pdbx_seq_one_letter_code
_entity_poly.pdbx_strand_id
1 'polypeptide(L)'
;MITKRKLLFCFLFTGISAISFSQSKLHKTDVNKDIDVARVYEQVVEEGYGTPLIYKKLATTYYFKSEYGKAVAWFQKLFSEEKNTDPEIENQYNQALKAVAVTNSRSLQSISFLK
;
A
#
# COMPACT_ATOMS: atom_id res chain seq x y z
N MET A 1 -48.84 -25.49 -27.09
CA MET A 1 -47.46 -25.88 -27.47
C MET A 1 -46.66 -24.63 -27.79
N ILE A 2 -45.78 -24.21 -26.87
CA ILE A 2 -44.91 -23.04 -27.05
C ILE A 2 -43.73 -23.46 -27.93
N THR A 3 -43.62 -22.91 -29.13
CA THR A 3 -42.54 -23.24 -30.07
C THR A 3 -41.23 -22.55 -29.66
N LYS A 4 -40.12 -23.29 -29.76
CA LYS A 4 -38.77 -22.92 -29.27
C LYS A 4 -38.30 -21.52 -29.71
N ARG A 5 -38.79 -21.03 -30.86
CA ARG A 5 -38.53 -19.68 -31.39
C ARG A 5 -39.13 -18.55 -30.54
N LYS A 6 -40.27 -18.76 -29.89
CA LYS A 6 -40.86 -17.80 -28.94
C LYS A 6 -40.14 -17.81 -27.58
N LEU A 7 -39.57 -18.96 -27.21
CA LEU A 7 -38.78 -19.12 -25.98
C LEU A 7 -37.40 -18.42 -26.10
N LEU A 8 -36.80 -18.46 -27.29
CA LEU A 8 -35.59 -17.67 -27.63
C LEU A 8 -35.83 -16.16 -27.59
N PHE A 9 -37.00 -15.68 -28.01
CA PHE A 9 -37.33 -14.25 -27.99
C PHE A 9 -37.56 -13.71 -26.55
N CYS A 10 -38.10 -14.53 -25.65
CA CYS A 10 -38.23 -14.16 -24.23
C CYS A 10 -36.88 -14.03 -23.51
N PHE A 11 -35.85 -14.77 -23.93
CA PHE A 11 -34.52 -14.73 -23.31
C PHE A 11 -33.72 -13.47 -23.69
N LEU A 12 -34.03 -12.86 -24.84
CA LEU A 12 -33.39 -11.62 -25.30
C LEU A 12 -33.92 -10.35 -24.60
N PHE A 13 -35.12 -10.40 -24.01
CA PHE A 13 -35.74 -9.23 -23.37
C PHE A 13 -35.33 -9.05 -21.89
N THR A 14 -34.89 -10.11 -21.21
CA THR A 14 -34.51 -10.06 -19.79
C THR A 14 -33.05 -9.66 -19.53
N GLY A 15 -32.24 -9.43 -20.57
CA GLY A 15 -30.82 -9.10 -20.43
C GLY A 15 -30.47 -7.62 -20.23
N ILE A 16 -31.41 -6.70 -20.48
CA ILE A 16 -31.11 -5.24 -20.53
C ILE A 16 -31.32 -4.55 -19.17
N SER A 17 -32.06 -5.15 -18.23
CA SER A 17 -32.36 -4.54 -16.92
C SER A 17 -31.23 -4.61 -15.89
N ALA A 18 -30.09 -5.26 -16.18
CA ALA A 18 -29.01 -5.46 -15.22
C ALA A 18 -27.92 -4.36 -15.16
N ILE A 19 -27.97 -3.32 -16.00
CA ILE A 19 -26.85 -2.36 -16.13
C ILE A 19 -27.05 -1.05 -15.32
N SER A 20 -28.12 -0.91 -14.54
CA SER A 20 -28.38 0.34 -13.79
C SER A 20 -27.86 0.31 -12.36
N PHE A 21 -26.58 0.00 -12.16
CA PHE A 21 -25.87 0.46 -10.95
C PHE A 21 -25.32 1.86 -11.23
N SER A 22 -26.18 2.88 -11.10
CA SER A 22 -25.72 4.26 -11.01
C SER A 22 -25.04 4.45 -9.66
N GLN A 23 -23.73 4.16 -9.60
CA GLN A 23 -22.89 4.58 -8.49
C GLN A 23 -22.81 6.11 -8.54
N SER A 24 -23.66 6.79 -7.78
CA SER A 24 -23.33 8.15 -7.37
C SER A 24 -22.04 8.04 -6.55
N LYS A 25 -20.92 8.45 -7.14
CA LYS A 25 -19.68 8.66 -6.39
C LYS A 25 -19.96 9.82 -5.45
N LEU A 26 -20.53 9.51 -4.28
CA LEU A 26 -20.63 10.46 -3.19
C LEU A 26 -19.19 10.75 -2.80
N HIS A 27 -18.68 11.90 -3.22
CA HIS A 27 -17.41 12.44 -2.76
C HIS A 27 -17.62 12.85 -1.30
N LYS A 28 -17.67 11.85 -0.40
CA LYS A 28 -17.53 12.08 1.03
C LYS A 28 -16.09 12.55 1.19
N THR A 29 -15.92 13.86 1.35
CA THR A 29 -14.70 14.41 1.93
C THR A 29 -14.62 13.82 3.34
N ASP A 30 -13.90 12.71 3.44
CA ASP A 30 -13.65 12.03 4.69
C ASP A 30 -12.52 12.80 5.37
N VAL A 31 -12.89 13.79 6.17
CA VAL A 31 -11.94 14.61 6.95
C VAL A 31 -11.08 13.75 7.91
N ASN A 32 -11.42 12.47 8.10
CA ASN A 32 -10.68 11.52 8.91
C ASN A 32 -9.71 10.63 8.09
N LYS A 33 -9.63 10.80 6.76
CA LYS A 33 -8.65 10.08 5.91
C LYS A 33 -7.26 10.72 5.87
N ASP A 34 -7.11 11.96 6.32
CA ASP A 34 -5.93 12.77 6.00
C ASP A 34 -5.04 13.11 7.22
N ILE A 35 -5.18 12.40 8.34
CA ILE A 35 -4.15 12.45 9.39
C ILE A 35 -3.06 11.45 9.01
N ASP A 36 -1.98 11.96 8.41
CA ASP A 36 -0.77 11.15 8.21
C ASP A 36 -0.08 10.94 9.55
N VAL A 37 -0.50 9.88 10.26
CA VAL A 37 0.07 9.48 11.55
C VAL A 37 1.58 9.26 11.45
N ALA A 38 2.10 8.89 10.27
CA ALA A 38 3.53 8.79 10.06
C ALA A 38 4.19 10.15 10.29
N ARG A 39 3.61 11.23 9.76
CA ARG A 39 4.14 12.59 9.90
C ARG A 39 4.20 13.06 11.35
N VAL A 40 3.17 12.74 12.14
CA VAL A 40 3.16 13.06 13.58
C VAL A 40 4.29 12.31 14.29
N TYR A 41 4.48 11.02 13.99
CA TYR A 41 5.57 10.26 14.58
C TYR A 41 6.95 10.70 14.11
N GLU A 42 7.10 11.18 12.86
CA GLU A 42 8.34 11.79 12.39
C GLU A 42 8.68 13.02 13.21
N GLN A 43 7.72 13.92 13.44
CA GLN A 43 7.92 15.10 14.26
C GLN A 43 8.33 14.73 15.70
N VAL A 44 7.70 13.71 16.30
CA VAL A 44 8.07 13.23 17.64
C VAL A 44 9.53 12.73 17.69
N VAL A 45 10.00 12.08 16.63
CA VAL A 45 11.40 11.67 16.52
C VAL A 45 12.33 12.86 16.34
N GLU A 46 11.94 13.85 15.53
CA GLU A 46 12.69 15.09 15.31
C GLU A 46 12.84 15.92 16.60
N GLU A 47 11.80 15.94 17.42
CA GLU A 47 11.81 16.56 18.75
C GLU A 47 12.67 15.79 19.78
N GLY A 48 13.24 14.63 19.40
CA GLY A 48 14.13 13.82 20.23
C GLY A 48 13.42 12.78 21.10
N TYR A 49 12.10 12.62 20.95
CA TYR A 49 11.29 11.66 21.70
C TYR A 49 11.10 10.33 20.95
N GLY A 50 12.02 9.98 20.07
CA GLY A 50 11.99 8.73 19.32
C GLY A 50 12.22 7.52 20.22
N THR A 51 11.34 6.52 20.12
CA THR A 51 11.43 5.26 20.85
C THR A 51 11.41 4.07 19.88
N PRO A 52 11.89 2.88 20.28
CA PRO A 52 11.77 1.68 19.46
C PRO A 52 10.34 1.42 18.98
N LEU A 53 9.34 1.65 19.83
CA LEU A 53 7.94 1.52 19.45
C LEU A 53 7.54 2.48 18.30
N ILE A 54 8.00 3.73 18.36
CA ILE A 54 7.74 4.74 17.33
C ILE A 54 8.45 4.37 16.03
N TYR A 55 9.72 3.93 16.10
CA TYR A 55 10.46 3.47 14.92
C TYR A 55 9.79 2.26 14.26
N LYS A 56 9.29 1.29 15.05
CA LYS A 56 8.49 0.15 14.54
C LYS A 56 7.24 0.64 13.81
N LYS A 57 6.47 1.57 14.40
CA LYS A 57 5.26 2.13 13.78
C LYS A 57 5.57 2.88 12.48
N LEU A 58 6.61 3.71 12.46
CA LEU A 58 7.06 4.43 11.27
C LEU A 58 7.47 3.46 10.15
N ALA A 59 8.31 2.48 10.48
CA ALA A 59 8.81 1.52 9.52
C ALA A 59 7.68 0.69 8.88
N THR A 60 6.77 0.14 9.70
CA THR A 60 5.61 -0.61 9.23
C THR A 60 4.64 0.25 8.42
N THR A 61 4.39 1.50 8.83
CA THR A 61 3.55 2.43 8.08
C THR A 61 4.12 2.69 6.69
N TYR A 62 5.41 2.99 6.59
CA TYR A 62 6.07 3.20 5.31
C TYR A 62 6.17 1.93 4.45
N TYR A 63 6.31 0.77 5.09
CA TYR A 63 6.24 -0.53 4.41
C TYR A 63 4.87 -0.73 3.73
N PHE A 64 3.77 -0.48 4.45
CA PHE A 64 2.42 -0.60 3.87
C PHE A 64 2.11 0.49 2.84
N LYS A 65 2.73 1.68 2.95
CA LYS A 65 2.69 2.72 1.91
C LYS A 65 3.55 2.40 0.68
N SER A 66 4.25 1.25 0.65
CA SER A 66 5.19 0.87 -0.40
C SER A 66 6.37 1.84 -0.58
N GLU A 67 6.61 2.72 0.40
CA GLU A 67 7.75 3.62 0.45
C GLU A 67 8.94 2.89 1.11
N TYR A 68 9.40 1.81 0.46
CA TYR A 68 10.35 0.87 1.05
C TYR A 68 11.68 1.50 1.45
N GLY A 69 12.14 2.55 0.76
CA GLY A 69 13.35 3.28 1.13
C GLY A 69 13.25 3.91 2.52
N LYS A 70 12.13 4.57 2.82
CA LYS A 70 11.89 5.14 4.16
C LYS A 70 11.66 4.04 5.20
N ALA A 71 10.92 2.99 4.82
CA ALA A 71 10.70 1.85 5.71
C ALA A 71 12.03 1.24 6.19
N VAL A 72 12.97 1.01 5.25
CA VAL A 72 14.32 0.49 5.55
C VAL A 72 15.06 1.39 6.52
N ALA A 73 15.05 2.72 6.31
CA ALA A 73 15.72 3.65 7.22
C ALA A 73 15.17 3.58 8.66
N TRP A 74 13.85 3.51 8.81
CA TRP A 74 13.21 3.38 10.12
C TRP A 74 13.45 2.01 10.77
N PHE A 75 13.43 0.92 9.99
CA PHE A 75 13.80 -0.41 10.48
C PHE A 75 15.25 -0.46 10.97
N GLN A 76 16.18 0.15 10.24
CA GLN A 76 17.58 0.23 10.68
C GLN A 76 17.71 0.98 12.00
N LYS A 77 16.98 2.08 12.17
CA LYS A 77 16.97 2.82 13.43
C LYS A 77 16.39 1.98 14.57
N LEU A 78 15.29 1.26 14.32
CA LEU A 78 14.72 0.30 15.28
C LEU A 78 15.75 -0.75 15.72
N PHE A 79 16.39 -1.43 14.77
CA PHE A 79 17.36 -2.50 15.08
C PHE A 79 18.67 -2.00 15.69
N SER A 80 18.98 -0.71 15.56
CA SER A 80 20.13 -0.09 16.21
C SER A 80 19.90 0.15 17.71
N GLU A 81 18.65 0.41 18.10
CA GLU A 81 18.25 0.73 19.48
C GLU A 81 17.80 -0.52 20.25
N GLU A 82 17.14 -1.46 19.57
CA GLU A 82 16.60 -2.67 20.17
C GLU A 82 16.82 -3.87 19.26
N LYS A 83 17.28 -4.98 19.85
CA LYS A 83 17.29 -6.27 19.17
C LYS A 83 15.86 -6.83 19.16
N ASN A 84 15.09 -6.42 18.16
CA ASN A 84 13.74 -6.91 17.97
C ASN A 84 13.76 -8.40 17.56
N THR A 85 13.04 -9.25 18.31
CA THR A 85 12.92 -10.70 18.10
C THR A 85 11.66 -11.10 17.33
N ASP A 86 10.87 -10.13 16.88
CA ASP A 86 9.64 -10.34 16.13
C ASP A 86 9.95 -10.78 14.69
N PRO A 87 9.64 -12.04 14.31
CA PRO A 87 9.96 -12.56 12.98
C PRO A 87 9.16 -11.86 11.88
N GLU A 88 8.01 -11.26 12.18
CA GLU A 88 7.24 -10.51 11.19
C GLU A 88 7.98 -9.23 10.78
N ILE A 89 8.57 -8.55 11.74
CA ILE A 89 9.32 -7.30 11.50
C ILE A 89 10.61 -7.57 10.73
N GLU A 90 11.31 -8.65 11.05
CA GLU A 90 12.47 -9.08 10.28
C GLU A 90 12.08 -9.42 8.82
N ASN A 91 10.97 -10.12 8.62
CA ASN A 91 10.47 -10.43 7.28
C ASN A 91 10.07 -9.18 6.49
N GLN A 92 9.41 -8.21 7.12
CA GLN A 92 9.04 -6.95 6.47
C GLN A 92 10.29 -6.13 6.10
N TYR A 93 11.29 -6.09 6.98
CA TYR A 93 12.57 -5.44 6.70
C TYR A 93 13.30 -6.07 5.50
N ASN A 94 13.42 -7.40 5.49
CA ASN A 94 14.04 -8.14 4.38
C ASN A 94 13.31 -7.93 3.05
N GLN A 95 11.97 -7.87 3.07
CA GLN A 95 11.16 -7.57 1.89
C GLN A 95 11.40 -6.14 1.39
N ALA A 96 11.41 -5.16 2.30
CA ALA A 96 11.68 -3.77 1.96
C ALA A 96 13.09 -3.58 1.35
N LEU A 97 14.11 -4.23 1.93
CA LEU A 97 15.48 -4.23 1.39
C LEU A 97 15.54 -4.79 -0.03
N LYS A 98 14.88 -5.93 -0.28
CA LYS A 98 14.81 -6.53 -1.63
C LYS A 98 14.16 -5.58 -2.63
N ALA A 99 13.05 -4.94 -2.25
CA ALA A 99 12.35 -3.99 -3.11
C ALA A 99 13.23 -2.77 -3.47
N VAL A 100 13.97 -2.24 -2.50
CA VAL A 100 14.92 -1.13 -2.74
C VAL A 100 16.06 -1.57 -3.66
N ALA A 101 16.64 -2.75 -3.42
CA ALA A 101 17.74 -3.27 -4.24
C ALA A 101 17.32 -3.47 -5.71
N VAL A 102 16.12 -4.03 -5.95
CA VAL A 102 15.55 -4.19 -7.30
C VAL A 102 15.28 -2.84 -7.97
N THR A 103 14.79 -1.86 -7.21
CA THR A 103 14.53 -0.51 -7.74
C THR A 103 15.84 0.16 -8.17
N ASN A 104 16.88 0.06 -7.34
CA ASN A 104 18.19 0.61 -7.65
C ASN A 104 18.82 -0.07 -8.87
N SER A 105 18.80 -1.40 -8.96
CA SER A 105 19.36 -2.11 -10.12
C SER A 105 18.63 -1.77 -11.42
N ARG A 106 17.30 -1.66 -11.40
CA ARG A 106 16.51 -1.21 -12.56
C ARG A 106 16.85 0.21 -12.98
N SER A 107 17.03 1.12 -12.02
CA SER A 107 17.42 2.51 -12.32
C SER A 107 18.79 2.57 -13.01
N LEU A 108 19.76 1.78 -12.56
CA LEU A 108 21.10 1.71 -13.17
C LEU A 108 21.05 1.10 -14.57
N GLN A 109 20.24 0.06 -14.79
CA GLN A 109 20.01 -0.49 -16.12
C GLN A 109 19.40 0.55 -17.06
N SER A 110 18.39 1.30 -16.63
CA SER A 110 17.75 2.34 -17.45
C SER A 110 18.73 3.43 -17.91
N ILE A 111 19.66 3.83 -17.04
CA ILE A 111 20.71 4.81 -17.38
C ILE A 111 21.69 4.24 -18.41
N SER A 112 22.04 2.94 -18.30
CA SER A 112 22.93 2.28 -19.26
C SER A 112 22.34 2.17 -20.68
N PHE A 113 21.01 2.12 -20.82
CA PHE A 113 20.34 2.08 -22.13
C PHE A 113 20.22 3.45 -22.81
N LEU A 114 20.45 4.55 -22.08
CA LEU A 114 20.33 5.92 -22.59
C LEU A 114 21.67 6.51 -23.07
N LYS A 115 22.75 5.73 -23.07
CA LYS A 115 24.10 6.12 -23.50
C LYS A 115 24.56 5.29 -24.69
#